data_AF-A0A352B820-F1
#
_entry.id   AF-A0A352B820-F1
#
_cell.length_a   1.000
_cell.length_b   1.000
_cell.length_c   1.000
_cell.angle_alpha   90.00
_cell.angle_beta   90.00
_cell.angle_gamma   90.00
#
_symmetry.space_group_name_H-M   'P 1'
#
loop_
_entity.id
_entity.type
_entity.pdbx_description
1 polymer ?
#
loop_
_entity_poly.entity_id
_entity_poly.type
_entity_poly.pdbx_seq_one_letter_code
_entity_poly.pdbx_strand_id
1 'polypeptide(L)'
;KFGQILSTRPDLVPEEYGRELARLQDRLPPFPSDEARQVIAEELGKPVTELFATFVDAPLAAASIAQVHAAELADGSQVVVKVQRPGIESLVETDIHILLRLAALAHRTIPEVRQL
;
A
#
# COMPACT_ATOMS: atom_id res chain seq x y z
N LYS A 1 -4.24 6.29 -0.41
CA LYS A 1 -3.37 7.49 -0.61
C LYS A 1 -4.11 8.83 -0.55
N PHE A 2 -5.45 8.87 -0.67
CA PHE A 2 -6.23 10.12 -0.64
C PHE A 2 -6.04 10.93 0.65
N GLY A 3 -6.02 10.28 1.82
CA GLY A 3 -5.72 10.93 3.10
C GLY A 3 -4.33 11.58 3.15
N GLN A 4 -3.33 11.03 2.43
CA GLN A 4 -2.00 11.66 2.32
C GLN A 4 -2.07 12.97 1.54
N ILE A 5 -2.75 12.96 0.39
CA ILE A 5 -2.91 14.15 -0.46
C ILE A 5 -3.69 15.23 0.28
N LEU A 6 -4.75 14.85 0.99
CA LEU A 6 -5.55 15.78 1.78
C LEU A 6 -4.81 16.32 3.01
N SER A 7 -3.99 15.49 3.68
CA SER A 7 -3.21 15.91 4.85
C SER A 7 -2.17 17.00 4.53
N THR A 8 -1.76 17.13 3.26
CA THR A 8 -0.80 18.15 2.81
C THR A 8 -1.47 19.36 2.14
N ARG A 9 -2.80 19.42 2.11
CA ARG A 9 -3.59 20.46 1.43
C ARG A 9 -4.44 21.24 2.43
N PRO A 10 -3.82 22.20 3.18
CA PRO A 10 -4.53 23.01 4.17
C PRO A 10 -5.62 23.91 3.56
N ASP A 11 -5.60 24.09 2.24
CA ASP A 11 -6.63 24.77 1.46
C ASP A 11 -7.88 23.90 1.19
N LEU A 12 -7.78 22.58 1.35
CA LEU A 12 -8.88 21.63 1.14
C LEU A 12 -9.43 21.05 2.45
N VAL A 13 -8.59 20.97 3.48
CA VAL A 13 -8.97 20.42 4.78
C VAL A 13 -8.34 21.27 5.89
N PRO A 14 -9.10 21.69 6.93
CA PRO A 14 -8.53 22.49 8.02
C PRO A 14 -7.35 21.78 8.68
N GLU A 15 -6.36 22.56 9.14
CA GLU A 15 -5.07 22.05 9.62
C GLU A 15 -5.20 20.98 10.73
N GLU A 16 -6.20 21.14 11.60
CA GLU A 16 -6.52 20.18 12.66
C GLU A 16 -6.86 18.78 12.10
N TYR A 17 -7.69 18.70 11.07
CA TYR A 17 -8.02 17.44 10.40
C TYR A 17 -6.87 16.95 9.53
N GLY A 18 -6.09 17.85 8.91
CA GLY A 18 -4.89 17.50 8.15
C GLY A 18 -3.85 16.74 9.01
N ARG A 19 -3.65 17.17 10.26
CA ARG A 19 -2.77 16.46 11.21
C ARG A 19 -3.31 15.09 11.61
N GLU A 20 -4.61 14.94 11.82
CA GLU A 20 -5.21 13.63 12.11
C GLU A 20 -5.16 12.69 10.90
N LEU A 21 -5.38 13.21 9.69
CA LEU A 21 -5.21 12.46 8.43
C LEU A 21 -3.74 12.07 8.19
N ALA A 22 -2.78 12.85 8.69
CA ALA A 22 -1.36 12.49 8.67
C ALA A 22 -1.04 11.30 9.61
N ARG A 23 -1.78 11.11 10.70
CA ARG A 23 -1.63 9.95 11.59
C ARG A 23 -2.14 8.65 10.97
N LEU A 24 -3.09 8.73 10.03
CA LEU A 24 -3.51 7.58 9.20
C LEU A 24 -2.40 7.08 8.25
N GLN A 25 -1.26 7.77 8.16
CA GLN A 25 -0.12 7.35 7.32
C GLN A 25 0.77 6.28 7.95
N ASP A 26 0.22 5.46 8.85
CA ASP A 26 1.03 4.51 9.61
C ASP A 26 1.71 3.46 8.71
N ARG A 27 2.96 3.17 9.06
CA ARG A 27 3.66 1.98 8.61
C ARG A 27 2.86 0.79 9.13
N LEU A 28 2.07 0.19 8.25
CA LEU A 28 1.33 -1.00 8.62
C LEU A 28 2.30 -2.09 9.07
N PRO A 29 1.92 -2.91 10.08
CA PRO A 29 2.71 -4.08 10.41
C PRO A 29 2.92 -4.94 9.16
N PRO A 30 4.09 -5.58 9.03
CA PRO A 30 4.32 -6.56 7.98
C PRO A 30 3.30 -7.68 8.07
N PHE A 31 2.92 -8.22 6.92
CA PHE A 31 2.16 -9.47 6.89
C PHE A 31 3.11 -10.66 7.06
N PRO A 32 2.61 -11.84 7.46
CA PRO A 32 3.45 -13.01 7.70
C PRO A 32 4.38 -13.32 6.52
N SER A 33 5.63 -13.66 6.80
CA SER A 33 6.61 -13.96 5.76
C SER A 33 6.23 -15.21 4.93
N ASP A 34 5.46 -16.12 5.51
CA ASP A 34 4.93 -17.29 4.79
C ASP A 34 3.94 -16.87 3.68
N GLU A 35 3.09 -15.88 3.92
CA GLU A 35 2.23 -15.30 2.88
C GLU A 35 3.08 -14.63 1.79
N ALA A 36 4.18 -13.97 2.17
CA ALA A 36 5.09 -13.36 1.19
C ALA A 36 5.75 -14.41 0.29
N ARG A 37 6.21 -15.52 0.88
CA ARG A 37 6.77 -16.66 0.15
C ARG A 37 5.74 -17.29 -0.78
N GLN A 38 4.50 -17.40 -0.33
CA GLN A 38 3.40 -17.92 -1.15
C GLN A 38 3.14 -17.03 -2.37
N VAL A 39 2.98 -15.71 -2.18
CA VAL A 39 2.79 -14.76 -3.29
C VAL A 39 3.93 -14.85 -4.29
N ILE A 40 5.19 -14.86 -3.82
CA ILE A 40 6.36 -15.00 -4.69
C ILE A 40 6.29 -16.30 -5.50
N ALA A 41 5.93 -17.42 -4.85
CA ALA A 41 5.88 -18.71 -5.50
C ALA A 41 4.76 -18.81 -6.53
N GLU A 42 3.60 -18.24 -6.25
CA GLU A 42 2.45 -18.20 -7.15
C GLU A 42 2.73 -17.32 -8.37
N GLU A 43 3.34 -16.15 -8.19
CA GLU A 43 3.62 -15.21 -9.28
C GLU A 43 4.82 -15.60 -10.15
N LEU A 44 5.87 -16.19 -9.55
CA LEU A 44 7.11 -16.55 -10.24
C LEU A 44 7.21 -18.04 -10.58
N GLY A 45 6.25 -18.85 -10.15
CA GLY A 45 6.11 -20.27 -10.50
C GLY A 45 7.10 -21.21 -9.82
N LYS A 46 7.87 -20.75 -8.83
CA LYS A 46 8.89 -21.53 -8.10
C LYS A 46 9.00 -21.07 -6.65
N PRO A 47 9.35 -21.97 -5.70
CA PRO A 47 9.55 -21.57 -4.32
C PRO A 47 10.76 -20.63 -4.16
N VAL A 48 10.72 -19.79 -3.12
CA VAL A 48 11.80 -18.83 -2.79
C VAL A 48 13.17 -19.49 -2.69
N THR A 49 13.24 -20.74 -2.20
CA THR A 49 14.48 -21.52 -2.07
C THR A 49 15.11 -21.91 -3.41
N GLU A 50 14.37 -21.87 -4.51
CA GLU A 50 14.90 -22.10 -5.86
C GLU A 50 15.20 -20.80 -6.62
N LEU A 51 14.52 -19.70 -6.25
CA LEU A 51 14.64 -18.41 -6.91
C LEU A 51 15.82 -17.58 -6.38
N PHE A 52 16.15 -17.72 -5.10
CA PHE A 52 17.16 -16.91 -4.43
C PHE A 52 18.17 -17.79 -3.70
N ALA A 53 19.45 -17.38 -3.71
CA ALA A 53 20.49 -17.99 -2.91
C ALA A 53 20.24 -17.76 -1.41
N THR A 54 19.81 -16.54 -1.05
CA THR A 54 19.31 -16.21 0.29
C THR A 54 18.09 -15.32 0.19
N PHE A 55 17.16 -15.45 1.15
CA PHE A 55 15.99 -14.60 1.28
C PHE A 55 15.73 -14.33 2.76
N VAL A 56 15.66 -13.06 3.14
CA VAL A 56 15.48 -12.65 4.54
C VAL A 56 14.00 -12.51 4.84
N ASP A 57 13.49 -13.36 5.74
CA ASP A 57 12.07 -13.37 6.10
C ASP A 57 11.64 -12.09 6.85
N ALA A 58 12.54 -11.48 7.61
CA ALA A 58 12.28 -10.18 8.23
C ALA A 58 12.29 -9.08 7.14
N PRO A 59 11.16 -8.39 6.90
CA PRO A 59 11.10 -7.37 5.87
C PRO A 59 11.92 -6.14 6.29
N LEU A 60 12.62 -5.55 5.31
CA LEU A 60 13.30 -4.26 5.45
C LEU A 60 12.31 -3.12 5.71
N ALA A 61 11.14 -3.19 5.08
CA ALA A 61 10.08 -2.22 5.22
C ALA A 61 8.71 -2.84 4.90
N ALA A 62 7.66 -2.33 5.54
CA ALA A 62 6.28 -2.63 5.23
C ALA A 62 5.49 -1.34 5.02
N ALA A 63 4.61 -1.35 4.03
CA ALA A 63 3.73 -0.25 3.68
C ALA A 63 2.31 -0.77 3.44
N SER A 64 1.40 0.12 3.09
CA SER A 64 -0.01 -0.21 2.88
C SER A 64 -0.24 -1.24 1.78
N ILE A 65 0.53 -1.18 0.69
CA ILE A 65 0.31 -1.99 -0.51
C ILE A 65 1.29 -3.15 -0.65
N ALA A 66 2.44 -3.09 0.02
CA ALA A 66 3.51 -4.06 -0.17
C ALA A 66 4.46 -4.08 1.02
N GLN A 67 5.23 -5.16 1.14
CA GLN A 67 6.41 -5.22 1.98
C GLN A 67 7.65 -5.58 1.17
N VAL A 68 8.82 -5.34 1.74
CA VAL A 68 10.10 -5.35 1.03
C VAL A 68 11.08 -6.23 1.77
N HIS A 69 11.68 -7.19 1.06
CA HIS A 69 12.65 -8.14 1.61
C HIS A 69 14.02 -8.00 0.94
N ALA A 70 15.08 -8.24 1.70
CA ALA A 70 16.41 -8.44 1.16
C ALA A 70 16.56 -9.88 0.64
N ALA A 71 17.22 -10.04 -0.50
CA ALA A 71 17.57 -11.35 -1.04
C ALA A 71 18.88 -11.27 -1.85
N GLU A 72 19.45 -12.43 -2.10
CA GLU A 72 20.61 -12.62 -2.97
C GLU A 72 20.27 -13.61 -4.07
N LEU A 73 20.65 -13.31 -5.31
CA LEU A 73 20.50 -14.23 -6.44
C LEU A 73 21.65 -15.25 -6.48
N ALA A 74 21.49 -16.32 -7.28
CA ALA A 74 22.50 -17.36 -7.41
C ALA A 74 23.86 -16.88 -7.98
N ASP A 75 23.88 -15.72 -8.65
CA ASP A 75 25.10 -15.08 -9.15
C ASP A 75 25.78 -14.15 -8.13
N GLY A 76 25.25 -14.07 -6.90
CA GLY A 76 25.74 -13.21 -5.81
C GLY A 76 25.16 -11.79 -5.83
N SER A 77 24.31 -11.44 -6.80
CA SER A 77 23.69 -10.11 -6.88
C SER A 77 22.74 -9.89 -5.71
N GLN A 78 22.96 -8.79 -4.97
CA GLN A 78 22.06 -8.34 -3.91
C GLN A 78 20.83 -7.66 -4.52
N VAL A 79 19.64 -8.14 -4.18
CA VAL A 79 18.38 -7.64 -4.71
C VAL A 79 17.39 -7.32 -3.59
N VAL A 80 16.38 -6.54 -3.96
CA VAL A 80 15.27 -6.19 -3.09
C VAL A 80 13.98 -6.72 -3.71
N VAL A 81 13.29 -7.58 -2.97
CA VAL A 81 12.04 -8.22 -3.42
C VAL A 81 10.88 -7.48 -2.78
N LYS A 82 10.09 -6.77 -3.60
CA LYS A 82 8.88 -6.09 -3.16
C LYS A 82 7.68 -6.99 -3.42
N VAL A 83 7.03 -7.44 -2.35
CA VAL A 83 5.89 -8.35 -2.39
C VAL A 83 4.62 -7.55 -2.13
N GLN A 84 3.66 -7.63 -3.06
CA GLN A 84 2.35 -7.00 -2.88
C GLN A 84 1.61 -7.65 -1.70
N ARG A 85 0.90 -6.84 -0.90
CA ARG A 85 0.10 -7.33 0.23
C ARG A 85 -1.04 -8.20 -0.32
N PRO A 86 -1.21 -9.44 0.18
CA PRO A 86 -2.33 -10.29 -0.22
C PRO A 86 -3.67 -9.58 -0.02
N GLY A 87 -4.55 -9.68 -1.02
CA GLY A 87 -5.89 -9.11 -0.99
C GLY A 87 -5.96 -7.58 -1.15
N ILE A 88 -4.84 -6.89 -1.43
CA ILE A 88 -4.83 -5.42 -1.54
C ILE A 88 -5.73 -4.89 -2.66
N GLU A 89 -5.93 -5.66 -3.73
CA GLU A 89 -6.77 -5.27 -4.87
C GLU A 89 -8.20 -4.98 -4.43
N SER A 90 -8.80 -5.92 -3.69
CA SER A 90 -10.16 -5.77 -3.15
C SER A 90 -10.30 -4.57 -2.20
N LEU A 91 -9.25 -4.27 -1.43
CA LEU A 91 -9.22 -3.13 -0.54
C LEU A 91 -9.15 -1.81 -1.32
N VAL A 92 -8.30 -1.76 -2.35
CA VAL A 92 -8.15 -0.59 -3.23
C VAL A 92 -9.43 -0.32 -4.02
N GLU A 93 -10.09 -1.36 -4.52
CA GLU A 93 -11.38 -1.24 -5.20
C GLU A 93 -12.45 -0.68 -4.26
N THR A 94 -12.53 -1.21 -3.03
CA THR A 94 -13.45 -0.71 -2.01
C THR A 94 -13.19 0.75 -1.67
N ASP A 95 -11.92 1.14 -1.51
CA ASP A 95 -11.52 2.52 -1.27
C ASP A 95 -11.96 3.45 -2.42
N ILE A 96 -11.74 3.04 -3.67
CA ILE A 96 -12.18 3.81 -4.86
C ILE A 96 -13.70 3.96 -4.86
N HIS A 97 -14.45 2.90 -4.56
CA HIS A 97 -15.91 2.97 -4.48
C HIS A 97 -16.41 3.93 -3.41
N ILE A 98 -15.77 3.95 -2.24
CA ILE A 98 -16.09 4.90 -1.16
C ILE A 98 -15.81 6.33 -1.64
N LEU A 99 -14.65 6.59 -2.24
CA LEU A 99 -14.28 7.91 -2.75
C LEU A 99 -15.27 8.42 -3.82
N LEU A 100 -15.70 7.55 -4.74
CA LEU A 100 -16.68 7.91 -5.76
C LEU A 100 -18.05 8.26 -5.15
N ARG A 101 -18.48 7.53 -4.11
CA ARG A 101 -19.73 7.84 -3.40
C ARG A 101 -19.65 9.17 -2.65
N LEU A 102 -18.52 9.44 -2.00
CA LEU A 102 -18.27 10.71 -1.33
C LEU A 102 -18.25 11.88 -2.31
N ALA A 103 -17.58 11.72 -3.47
CA ALA A 103 -17.57 12.71 -4.53
C ALA A 103 -18.99 12.99 -5.06
N ALA A 104 -19.79 11.95 -5.29
CA ALA A 104 -21.18 12.09 -5.72
C ALA A 104 -22.05 12.81 -4.67
N LEU A 105 -21.84 12.52 -3.38
CA LEU A 105 -22.53 13.20 -2.28
C LEU A 105 -22.13 14.67 -2.20
N ALA A 106 -20.83 14.97 -2.28
CA ALA A 106 -20.29 16.32 -2.27
C ALA A 106 -20.86 17.16 -3.43
N HIS A 107 -20.87 16.62 -4.66
CA HIS A 107 -21.47 17.31 -5.81
C HIS A 107 -22.97 17.60 -5.59
N ARG A 108 -23.70 16.72 -4.90
CA ARG A 108 -25.13 16.93 -4.60
C ARG A 108 -25.36 17.96 -3.50
N THR A 109 -24.47 18.07 -2.52
CA THR A 109 -24.74 18.80 -1.26
C THR A 109 -23.96 20.09 -1.11
N ILE A 110 -22.82 20.24 -1.80
CA ILE A 110 -21.91 21.38 -1.70
C ILE A 110 -22.04 22.22 -2.98
N PRO A 111 -22.62 23.44 -2.92
CA PRO A 111 -22.83 24.31 -4.08
C PRO A 111 -21.54 24.64 -4.84
N GLU A 112 -20.44 24.84 -4.14
CA GLU A 112 -19.13 25.19 -4.70
C GLU A 112 -18.53 24.06 -5.54
N VAL A 113 -18.84 22.80 -5.21
CA VAL A 113 -18.37 21.60 -5.95
C VAL A 113 -19.21 21.35 -7.22
N ARG A 114 -20.37 22.00 -7.38
CA ARG A 114 -21.16 21.89 -8.61
C ARG A 114 -20.61 22.71 -9.78
N GLN A 115 -19.74 23.69 -9.51
CA GLN A 115 -19.21 24.62 -10.50
C GLN A 115 -17.83 24.22 -11.04
N LEU A 116 -17.26 23.13 -10.52
CA LEU A 116 -16.03 22.48 -10.99
C LEU A 116 -16.37 21.28 -11.88
#